data_AF-A0A2E9MZ82-F1
#
_entry.id   AF-A0A2E9MZ82-F1
#
_cell.length_a   1.000
_cell.length_b   1.000
_cell.length_c   1.000
_cell.angle_alpha   90.00
_cell.angle_beta   90.00
_cell.angle_gamma   90.00
#
_symmetry.space_group_name_H-M   'P 1'
#
loop_
_entity.id
_entity.type
_entity.pdbx_description
1 polymer ?
#
loop_
_entity_poly.entity_id
_entity_poly.type
_entity_poly.pdbx_seq_one_letter_code
_entity_poly.pdbx_strand_id
1 'polypeptide(L)'
;MYEFNRFMLAESMNSPLIKTDFDGLRDREDWLRSEYSDIVVRGATPDRVIFELTFQRINSAGEVYMQIPATWVIARVDGRWGMQFRSLMASTVPN
;
A
#
# COMPACT_ATOMS: atom_id res chain seq x y z
N MET A 1 1.19 -10.05 -24.09
CA MET A 1 2.42 -10.17 -23.29
C MET A 1 2.19 -9.44 -21.97
N TYR A 2 2.11 -10.16 -20.86
CA TYR A 2 1.96 -9.55 -19.53
C TYR A 2 3.34 -9.07 -19.07
N GLU A 3 3.51 -7.77 -18.85
CA GLU A 3 4.73 -7.25 -18.23
C GLU A 3 4.84 -7.84 -16.81
N PHE A 4 5.88 -8.64 -16.59
CA PHE A 4 6.21 -9.35 -15.35
C PHE A 4 6.41 -8.43 -14.12
N ASN A 5 6.28 -7.10 -14.26
CA ASN A 5 6.74 -6.12 -13.28
C ASN A 5 5.61 -5.41 -12.51
N ARG A 6 4.34 -5.82 -12.66
CA ARG A 6 3.20 -5.18 -11.95
C ARG A 6 2.46 -6.08 -10.96
N PHE A 7 2.70 -7.39 -10.98
CA PHE A 7 2.05 -8.31 -10.05
C PHE A 7 2.98 -8.59 -8.86
N MET A 8 2.76 -7.89 -7.75
CA MET A 8 3.44 -8.23 -6.50
C MET A 8 2.71 -9.43 -5.89
N LEU A 9 3.26 -10.61 -6.18
CA LEU A 9 2.79 -11.88 -5.65
C LEU A 9 3.11 -11.96 -4.16
N ALA A 10 2.07 -12.04 -3.33
CA ALA A 10 2.20 -12.39 -1.93
C ALA A 10 2.11 -13.91 -1.81
N GLU A 11 3.21 -14.61 -2.11
CA GLU A 11 3.26 -16.08 -2.12
C GLU A 11 3.23 -16.64 -0.68
N SER A 12 3.98 -16.00 0.22
CA SER A 12 4.08 -16.29 1.65
C SER A 12 4.88 -15.18 2.36
N MET A 13 5.05 -15.25 3.70
CA MET A 13 5.99 -14.39 4.44
C MET A 13 7.45 -14.50 3.93
N ASN A 14 7.76 -15.52 3.13
CA ASN A 14 9.10 -15.76 2.57
C ASN A 14 9.32 -15.07 1.21
N SER A 15 8.29 -14.41 0.65
CA SER A 15 8.46 -13.59 -0.56
C SER A 15 9.49 -12.49 -0.28
N PRO A 16 10.26 -12.01 -1.27
CA PRO A 16 11.19 -10.91 -1.05
C PRO A 16 10.42 -9.72 -0.48
N LEU A 17 10.62 -9.45 0.81
CA LEU A 17 10.04 -8.27 1.43
C LEU A 17 10.59 -7.09 0.64
N ILE A 18 9.71 -6.19 0.21
CA ILE A 18 10.14 -4.82 -0.02
C ILE A 18 10.79 -4.42 1.30
N LYS A 19 12.12 -4.34 1.32
CA LYS A 19 12.87 -3.97 2.52
C LYS A 19 12.65 -2.49 2.72
N THR A 20 11.60 -2.17 3.47
CA THR A 20 11.39 -0.81 3.97
C THR A 20 12.49 -0.49 4.97
N ASP A 21 13.20 0.60 4.72
CA ASP A 21 14.21 1.16 5.63
C ASP A 21 13.54 1.82 6.84
N PHE A 22 13.07 1.01 7.80
CA PHE A 22 12.37 1.51 8.98
C PHE A 22 13.28 2.34 9.91
N ASP A 23 14.58 2.03 9.97
CA ASP A 23 15.55 2.84 10.72
C ASP A 23 15.67 4.23 10.11
N GLY A 24 15.89 4.34 8.80
CA GLY A 24 15.99 5.64 8.15
C GLY A 24 14.67 6.42 8.14
N LEU A 25 13.51 5.75 8.17
CA LEU A 25 12.22 6.43 8.38
C LEU A 25 12.13 7.05 9.78
N ARG A 26 12.56 6.34 10.82
CA ARG A 26 12.64 6.87 12.19
C ARG A 26 13.60 8.05 12.27
N ASP A 27 14.80 7.89 11.73
CA ASP A 27 15.87 8.89 11.86
C ASP A 27 15.59 10.19 11.09
N ARG A 28 14.95 10.10 9.92
CA ARG A 28 14.72 11.26 9.03
C ARG A 28 13.35 11.90 9.17
N GLU A 29 12.33 11.12 9.52
CA GLU A 29 10.93 11.56 9.45
C GLU A 29 10.19 11.44 10.80
N ASP A 30 10.89 11.10 11.88
CA ASP A 30 10.29 10.76 13.19
C ASP A 30 9.18 9.70 13.06
N TRP A 31 9.31 8.79 12.09
CA TRP A 31 8.28 7.78 11.80
C TRP A 31 8.08 6.84 12.99
N LEU A 32 6.87 6.78 13.53
CA LEU A 32 6.48 5.79 14.53
C LEU A 32 5.79 4.58 13.88
N ARG A 33 4.80 4.84 13.02
CA ARG A 33 4.04 3.78 12.35
C ARG A 33 3.36 4.29 11.08
N SER A 34 2.92 3.35 10.27
CA SER A 34 2.04 3.61 9.12
C SER A 34 0.72 2.90 9.30
N GLU A 35 -0.36 3.53 8.83
CA GLU A 35 -1.71 2.99 8.92
C GLU A 35 -2.41 3.04 7.55
N TYR A 36 -3.43 2.20 7.39
CA TYR A 36 -4.36 2.23 6.27
C TYR A 36 -5.77 2.43 6.84
N SER A 37 -6.46 3.48 6.40
CA SER A 37 -7.83 3.81 6.81
C SER A 37 -8.75 3.96 5.59
N ASP A 38 -10.04 4.20 5.86
CA ASP A 38 -11.05 4.57 4.86
C ASP A 38 -11.11 3.61 3.66
N ILE A 39 -11.01 2.31 3.93
CA ILE A 39 -11.03 1.30 2.89
C ILE A 39 -12.43 1.22 2.29
N VAL A 40 -12.57 1.58 1.02
CA VAL A 40 -13.83 1.53 0.27
C VAL A 40 -13.68 0.62 -0.93
N VAL A 41 -14.41 -0.50 -0.95
CA VAL A 41 -14.48 -1.38 -2.11
C VAL A 41 -15.30 -0.70 -3.21
N ARG A 42 -14.69 -0.47 -4.38
CA ARG A 42 -15.34 0.12 -5.55
C ARG A 42 -15.91 -0.92 -6.50
N GLY A 43 -15.32 -2.12 -6.52
CA GLY A 43 -15.83 -3.22 -7.31
C GLY A 43 -15.18 -4.54 -6.89
N ALA A 44 -15.95 -5.61 -6.88
CA ALA A 44 -15.49 -6.94 -6.55
C ALA A 44 -16.08 -7.97 -7.51
N THR A 45 -15.23 -8.87 -7.97
CA THR A 45 -15.52 -10.03 -8.80
C THR A 45 -14.80 -11.24 -8.20
N PRO A 46 -15.09 -12.48 -8.62
CA PRO A 46 -14.41 -13.65 -8.06
C PRO A 46 -12.88 -13.66 -8.19
N ASP A 47 -12.33 -12.92 -9.16
CA ASP A 47 -10.91 -12.89 -9.49
C ASP A 47 -10.28 -11.50 -9.41
N ARG A 48 -11.03 -10.45 -9.05
CA ARG A 48 -10.51 -9.09 -8.95
C ARG A 48 -11.29 -8.23 -7.95
N VAL A 49 -10.56 -7.44 -7.16
CA VAL A 49 -11.14 -6.43 -6.27
C VAL A 49 -10.42 -5.10 -6.47
N ILE A 50 -11.20 -4.04 -6.62
CA ILE A 50 -10.76 -2.65 -6.71
C ILE A 50 -11.22 -1.96 -5.43
N PHE A 51 -10.30 -1.31 -4.73
CA PHE A 51 -10.63 -0.55 -3.53
C PHE A 51 -9.79 0.71 -3.45
N GLU A 52 -10.37 1.71 -2.81
CA GLU A 52 -9.70 2.93 -2.39
C GLU A 52 -9.38 2.83 -0.90
N LEU A 53 -8.34 3.52 -0.48
CA LEU A 53 -7.92 3.63 0.91
C LEU A 53 -7.14 4.92 1.12
N THR A 54 -6.92 5.27 2.38
CA THR A 54 -5.98 6.32 2.79
C THR A 54 -4.78 5.65 3.46
N PHE A 55 -3.57 5.91 2.95
CA PHE A 55 -2.31 5.53 3.60
C PHE A 55 -1.81 6.70 4.44
N GLN A 56 -1.41 6.44 5.68
CA GLN A 56 -0.91 7.47 6.59
C GLN A 56 0.43 7.07 7.20
N ARG A 57 1.26 8.08 7.52
CA ARG A 57 2.39 7.96 8.45
C ARG A 57 2.16 8.85 9.65
N ILE A 58 2.50 8.31 10.81
CA ILE A 58 2.27 8.92 12.11
C ILE A 58 3.62 9.04 12.82
N ASN A 59 3.91 10.22 13.38
CA ASN A 59 5.15 10.48 14.09
C ASN A 59 5.09 10.05 15.57
N SER A 60 6.18 10.23 16.31
CA SER A 60 6.25 9.86 17.73
C SER A 60 5.32 10.67 18.63
N ALA A 61 4.96 11.90 18.21
CA ALA A 61 3.98 12.76 18.88
C ALA A 61 2.52 12.36 18.59
N GLY A 62 2.28 11.41 17.67
CA GLY A 62 0.95 10.97 17.28
C GLY A 62 0.32 11.78 16.15
N GLU A 63 1.09 12.65 15.49
CA GLU A 63 0.62 13.49 14.39
C GLU A 63 0.73 12.78 13.05
N VAL A 64 -0.29 12.94 12.20
CA VAL A 64 -0.25 12.47 10.81
C VAL A 64 0.52 13.49 9.97
N TYR A 65 1.75 13.16 9.61
CA TYR A 65 2.61 14.05 8.80
C TYR A 65 2.60 13.70 7.30
N MET A 66 2.01 12.56 6.94
CA MET A 66 1.82 12.16 5.55
C MET A 66 0.49 11.43 5.42
N GLN A 67 -0.33 11.84 4.46
CA GLN A 67 -1.62 11.22 4.18
C GLN A 67 -1.84 11.12 2.68
N ILE A 68 -1.87 9.91 2.13
CA ILE A 68 -1.92 9.63 0.70
C ILE A 68 -3.17 8.81 0.38
N PRO A 69 -4.16 9.39 -0.30
CA PRO A 69 -5.22 8.62 -0.94
C PRO A 69 -4.64 7.68 -1.99
N ALA A 70 -5.16 6.45 -2.05
CA ALA A 70 -4.69 5.44 -2.99
C ALA A 70 -5.83 4.59 -3.55
N THR A 71 -5.64 4.12 -4.78
CA THR A 71 -6.50 3.10 -5.42
C THR A 71 -5.68 1.85 -5.66
N TRP A 72 -6.12 0.72 -5.12
CA TRP A 72 -5.45 -0.57 -5.21
C TRP A 72 -6.34 -1.55 -5.97
N VAL A 73 -5.71 -2.37 -6.81
CA VAL A 73 -6.34 -3.47 -7.53
C VAL A 73 -5.61 -4.74 -7.17
N ILE A 74 -6.31 -5.63 -6.49
CA ILE A 74 -5.85 -7.00 -6.26
C ILE A 74 -6.52 -7.93 -7.26
N ALA A 75 -5.75 -8.87 -7.79
CA ALA A 75 -6.24 -9.86 -8.74
C ALA A 75 -5.81 -11.26 -8.34
N ARG A 76 -6.63 -12.24 -8.71
CA ARG A 76 -6.34 -13.65 -8.58
C ARG A 76 -5.79 -14.16 -9.91
N VAL A 77 -4.51 -14.52 -9.94
CA VAL A 77 -3.83 -15.08 -11.11
C VAL A 77 -3.33 -16.47 -10.74
N ASP A 78 -3.63 -17.47 -11.57
CA ASP A 78 -3.26 -18.88 -11.34
C ASP A 78 -3.62 -19.38 -9.93
N GLY A 79 -4.80 -18.99 -9.47
CA GLY A 79 -5.33 -19.38 -8.16
C GLY A 79 -4.83 -18.55 -6.97
N ARG A 80 -3.91 -17.61 -7.16
CA ARG A 80 -3.25 -16.83 -6.09
C ARG A 80 -3.60 -15.35 -6.16
N TRP A 81 -3.89 -14.74 -5.01
CA TRP A 81 -4.14 -13.31 -4.90
C TRP A 81 -2.84 -12.52 -4.82
N GLY A 82 -2.81 -11.36 -5.46
CA GLY A 82 -1.67 -10.43 -5.39
C GLY A 82 -2.08 -9.02 -5.82
N MET A 83 -1.20 -8.05 -5.55
CA MET A 83 -1.39 -6.68 -6.00
C MET A 83 -1.10 -6.60 -7.49
N GLN A 84 -2.09 -6.29 -8.31
CA GLN A 84 -1.94 -6.11 -9.75
C GLN A 84 -1.60 -4.66 -10.11
N PHE A 85 -2.13 -3.70 -9.36
CA PHE A 85 -1.91 -2.29 -9.61
C PHE A 85 -2.15 -1.48 -8.34
N ARG A 86 -1.34 -0.44 -8.13
CA ARG A 86 -1.63 0.61 -7.16
C ARG A 86 -1.34 1.97 -7.77
N SER A 87 -2.20 2.94 -7.48
CA SER A 87 -1.96 4.36 -7.75
C SER A 87 -1.92 5.10 -6.42
N LEU A 88 -0.90 5.92 -6.22
CA LEU A 88 -0.75 6.80 -5.06
C LEU A 88 -0.99 8.25 -5.53
N MET A 89 -1.85 8.98 -4.84
CA MET A 89 -2.10 10.39 -5.12
C MET A 89 -1.09 11.28 -4.38
N ALA A 90 -1.21 12.60 -4.55
CA ALA A 90 -0.44 13.54 -3.75
C ALA A 90 -0.83 13.44 -2.26
N SER A 91 0.12 13.75 -1.38
CA SER A 91 -0.19 13.90 0.05
C SER A 91 -1.21 15.02 0.25
N THR A 92 -2.19 14.80 1.10
CA THR A 92 -3.18 15.81 1.51
C THR A 92 -2.72 16.58 2.76
N VAL A 93 -1.63 16.15 3.40
CA VAL A 93 -0.95 16.93 4.44
C VAL A 93 0.09 17.82 3.77
N PRO A 94 0.08 19.15 3.99
CA PRO A 94 1.12 20.06 3.50
C PRO A 94 2.49 19.72 4.07
N ASN A 95 3.54 19.93 3.26
CA ASN A 95 4.93 19.84 3.72
C ASN A 95 5.33 21.02 4.60
#